data_AF-A0A8C2IR17-F1
#
_entry.id   AF-A0A8C2IR17-F1
#
_cell.length_a   1.000
_cell.length_b   1.000
_cell.length_c   1.000
_cell.angle_alpha   90.00
_cell.angle_beta   90.00
_cell.angle_gamma   90.00
#
_symmetry.space_group_name_H-M   'P 1'
#
loop_
_entity.id
_entity.type
_entity.pdbx_description
1 polymer ?
#
loop_
_entity_poly.entity_id
_entity_poly.type
_entity_poly.pdbx_seq_one_letter_code
_entity_poly.pdbx_strand_id
1 'polypeptide(L)'
;IETKDLLLIEVVVNDGVYADVTKSVYVAVLDANDNAPVFQKLPYNEEVPENEPVGSTLFRANATDNDFGTASIVSYKIDDVTPNDGASLFSISPTTGIVVLQGPLSFTDKSPFYQIRIIASVSIYL
;
A
#
# COMPACT_ATOMS: atom_id res chain seq x y z
N ILE A 1 -7.79 13.06 -13.24
CA ILE A 1 -7.69 11.81 -14.03
C ILE A 1 -6.27 11.80 -14.55
N GLU A 2 -5.43 10.97 -13.94
CA GLU A 2 -4.06 10.71 -14.37
C GLU A 2 -4.14 10.15 -15.79
N THR A 3 -3.37 10.72 -16.71
CA THR A 3 -3.43 10.36 -18.12
C THR A 3 -2.09 9.75 -18.47
N LYS A 4 -2.12 8.53 -19.03
CA LYS A 4 -0.92 7.96 -19.64
C LYS A 4 -0.64 8.72 -20.93
N ASP A 5 0.40 9.54 -20.93
CA ASP A 5 0.85 10.19 -22.14
C ASP A 5 1.76 9.22 -22.92
N LEU A 6 1.20 8.66 -24.00
CA LEU A 6 1.94 7.92 -25.00
C LEU A 6 2.44 8.90 -26.04
N LEU A 7 3.75 9.14 -26.06
CA LEU A 7 4.39 9.93 -27.09
C LEU A 7 4.82 9.02 -28.24
N LEU A 8 4.27 9.28 -29.43
CA LEU A 8 4.77 8.70 -30.67
C LEU A 8 5.90 9.58 -31.20
N ILE A 9 7.11 9.03 -31.23
CA ILE A 9 8.28 9.68 -31.82
C ILE A 9 8.57 9.00 -33.15
N GLU A 10 8.57 9.76 -34.23
CA GLU A 10 9.07 9.30 -35.53
C GLU A 10 10.58 9.57 -35.62
N VAL A 11 11.36 8.51 -35.68
CA VAL A 11 12.81 8.60 -35.87
C VAL A 11 13.09 8.48 -37.36
N VAL A 12 13.68 9.53 -37.93
CA VAL A 12 14.12 9.57 -39.33
C VAL A 12 15.63 9.37 -39.38
N VAL A 13 16.06 8.41 -40.20
CA VAL A 13 17.48 8.18 -40.49
C VAL A 13 17.75 8.57 -41.93
N ASN A 14 18.68 9.50 -42.14
CA ASN A 14 19.12 10.00 -43.44
C ASN A 14 20.65 9.87 -43.53
N ASP A 15 21.14 9.37 -44.65
CA ASP A 15 22.58 9.30 -44.98
C ASP A 15 22.98 10.22 -46.13
N GLY A 16 22.04 11.03 -46.64
CA GLY A 16 22.23 11.96 -47.74
C GLY A 16 22.35 11.31 -49.14
N VAL A 17 22.26 9.99 -49.23
CA VAL A 17 22.46 9.23 -50.48
C VAL A 17 21.21 8.44 -50.86
N TYR A 18 20.57 7.79 -49.88
CA TYR A 18 19.33 7.03 -50.08
C TYR A 18 18.12 7.75 -49.49
N ALA A 19 16.94 7.25 -49.83
CA ALA A 19 15.69 7.75 -49.27
C ALA A 19 15.65 7.55 -47.76
N ASP A 20 15.11 8.54 -47.06
CA ASP A 20 14.93 8.54 -45.62
C ASP A 20 14.16 7.30 -45.14
N VAL A 21 14.65 6.69 -44.07
CA VAL A 21 13.94 5.60 -43.39
C VAL A 21 13.33 6.14 -42.11
N THR A 22 12.02 5.98 -41.97
CA THR A 22 11.28 6.40 -40.76
C THR A 22 10.87 5.18 -39.95
N LYS A 23 11.03 5.27 -38.62
CA LYS A 23 10.51 4.26 -37.69
C LYS A 23 9.85 4.89 -36.48
N SER A 24 8.70 4.35 -36.11
CA SER A 24 7.95 4.76 -34.94
C SER A 24 8.53 4.17 -33.66
N VAL A 25 8.73 5.02 -32.66
CA VAL A 25 9.08 4.66 -31.28
C VAL A 25 7.96 5.14 -30.36
N TYR A 26 7.47 4.24 -29.52
CA TYR A 26 6.51 4.58 -28.48
C TYR A 26 7.26 4.82 -27.18
N VAL A 27 7.14 6.03 -26.64
CA VAL A 27 7.65 6.37 -25.30
C VAL A 27 6.44 6.55 -24.40
N ALA A 28 6.38 5.76 -23.33
CA ALA A 28 5.42 5.96 -22.26
C ALA A 28 6.08 6.83 -21.19
N VAL A 29 5.51 8.01 -20.94
CA VAL A 29 5.85 8.78 -19.74
C VAL A 29 4.93 8.26 -18.64
N LEU A 30 5.52 7.62 -17.63
CA LEU A 30 4.80 7.26 -16.41
C LEU A 30 4.70 8.52 -15.55
N ASP A 31 3.51 8.82 -15.04
CA ASP A 31 3.35 9.91 -14.07
C ASP A 31 4.15 9.58 -12.80
N ALA A 32 4.60 10.62 -12.11
CA ALA A 32 5.13 10.42 -10.77
C ALA A 32 3.95 10.07 -9.85
N ASN A 33 4.10 9.06 -8.99
CA ASN A 33 3.15 8.84 -7.89
C ASN A 33 3.19 10.07 -6.98
N ASP A 34 2.24 10.97 -7.18
CA ASP A 34 2.12 12.23 -6.45
C ASP A 34 1.02 12.16 -5.37
N ASN A 35 0.21 11.10 -5.38
CA ASN A 35 -0.77 10.81 -4.35
C ASN A 35 -0.23 9.71 -3.43
N ALA A 36 -0.14 10.01 -2.13
CA ALA A 36 0.15 9.01 -1.12
C ALA A 36 -1.16 8.34 -0.64
N PRO A 37 -1.12 7.06 -0.22
CA PRO A 37 -2.28 6.39 0.33
C PRO A 37 -2.82 7.12 1.57
N VAL A 38 -4.13 7.36 1.60
CA VAL A 38 -4.80 8.04 2.72
C VAL A 38 -5.69 7.05 3.47
N PHE A 39 -5.41 6.86 4.77
CA PHE A 39 -6.29 6.07 5.64
C PHE A 39 -7.65 6.75 5.80
N GLN A 40 -8.68 5.94 5.62
CA GLN A 40 -10.08 6.30 5.83
C GLN A 40 -10.46 6.03 7.29
N LYS A 41 -11.47 6.73 7.81
CA LYS A 41 -12.08 6.46 9.14
C LYS A 41 -11.11 6.45 10.32
N LEU A 42 -10.12 7.35 10.32
CA LEU A 42 -9.25 7.55 11.47
C LEU A 42 -9.99 8.28 12.63
N PRO A 43 -9.65 8.01 13.90
CA PRO A 43 -8.77 6.93 14.35
C PRO A 43 -9.49 5.56 14.38
N TYR A 44 -8.72 4.48 14.27
CA TYR A 44 -9.21 3.12 14.52
C TYR A 44 -9.10 2.83 16.02
N ASN A 45 -10.24 2.85 16.73
CA ASN A 45 -10.32 2.50 18.14
C ASN A 45 -11.25 1.29 18.28
N GLU A 46 -10.70 0.18 18.77
CA GLU A 46 -11.44 -1.07 18.97
C GLU A 46 -11.34 -1.51 20.43
N GLU A 47 -12.46 -1.98 20.99
CA GLU A 47 -12.50 -2.62 22.30
C GLU A 47 -12.55 -4.14 22.08
N VAL A 48 -11.53 -4.85 22.55
CA VAL A 48 -11.37 -6.29 22.33
C VAL A 48 -11.45 -7.01 23.68
N PRO A 49 -12.35 -8.01 23.84
CA PRO A 49 -12.40 -8.82 25.05
C PRO A 49 -11.11 -9.61 25.28
N GLU A 50 -10.69 -9.81 26.53
CA GLU A 50 -9.47 -10.62 26.81
C GLU A 50 -9.58 -12.08 26.35
N ASN A 51 -10.81 -12.60 26.30
CA ASN A 51 -11.11 -13.95 25.86
C ASN A 51 -11.36 -14.05 24.35
N GLU A 52 -11.03 -13.00 23.59
CA GLU A 52 -11.11 -13.02 22.13
C GLU A 52 -10.22 -14.14 21.57
N PRO A 53 -10.77 -15.05 20.75
CA PRO A 53 -10.00 -16.16 20.21
C PRO A 53 -8.81 -15.72 19.36
N VAL A 54 -7.71 -16.45 19.47
CA VAL A 54 -6.59 -16.30 18.52
C VAL A 54 -7.08 -16.63 17.11
N GLY A 55 -6.72 -15.80 16.14
CA GLY A 55 -7.19 -15.87 14.76
C GLY A 55 -8.40 -14.98 14.46
N SER A 56 -9.01 -14.35 15.48
CA SER A 56 -10.09 -13.39 15.28
C SER A 56 -9.64 -12.15 14.52
N THR A 57 -10.52 -11.67 13.64
CA THR A 57 -10.37 -10.37 12.97
C THR A 57 -10.77 -9.28 13.96
N LEU A 58 -9.85 -8.34 14.23
CA LEU A 58 -10.11 -7.22 15.12
C LEU A 58 -10.74 -6.06 14.36
N PHE A 59 -10.09 -5.62 13.29
CA PHE A 59 -10.59 -4.57 12.40
C PHE A 59 -9.93 -4.66 11.03
N ARG A 60 -10.38 -3.80 10.12
CA ARG A 60 -9.77 -3.64 8.79
C ARG A 60 -9.30 -2.21 8.62
N ALA A 61 -7.98 -2.04 8.54
CA ALA A 61 -7.39 -0.80 8.10
C ALA A 61 -7.71 -0.61 6.61
N ASN A 62 -8.17 0.59 6.25
CA ASN A 62 -8.54 0.92 4.89
C ASN A 62 -7.88 2.23 4.48
N ALA A 63 -6.95 2.17 3.55
CA ALA A 63 -6.35 3.31 2.89
C ALA A 63 -6.66 3.27 1.39
N THR A 64 -6.83 4.45 0.81
CA THR A 64 -7.13 4.62 -0.61
C THR A 64 -6.08 5.52 -1.23
N ASP A 65 -5.65 5.16 -2.42
CA ASP A 65 -4.78 5.96 -3.27
C ASP A 65 -5.57 6.34 -4.53
N ASN A 66 -5.47 7.61 -4.96
CA ASN A 66 -6.24 8.15 -6.07
C ASN A 66 -5.49 8.10 -7.41
N ASP A 67 -4.32 7.47 -7.45
CA ASP A 67 -3.60 7.14 -8.68
C ASP A 67 -4.32 6.07 -9.51
N PHE A 68 -3.81 5.79 -10.71
CA PHE A 68 -4.39 4.86 -11.66
C PHE A 68 -3.60 3.54 -11.75
N GLY A 69 -4.32 2.43 -11.95
CA GLY A 69 -3.70 1.13 -12.20
C GLY A 69 -2.98 0.57 -10.97
N THR A 70 -1.77 0.03 -11.14
CA THR A 70 -1.01 -0.59 -10.04
C THR A 70 -0.54 0.41 -9.00
N ALA A 71 -0.39 1.69 -9.37
CA ALA A 71 -0.07 2.78 -8.46
C ALA A 71 -1.21 3.07 -7.46
N SER A 72 -2.43 2.57 -7.73
CA SER A 72 -3.56 2.67 -6.81
C SER A 72 -3.69 1.47 -5.85
N ILE A 73 -2.85 0.43 -6.01
CA ILE A 73 -2.95 -0.81 -5.22
C ILE A 73 -2.18 -0.63 -3.93
N VAL A 74 -2.94 -0.36 -2.86
CA VAL A 74 -2.39 -0.15 -1.52
C VAL A 74 -2.00 -1.47 -0.86
N SER A 75 -0.78 -1.50 -0.32
CA SER A 75 -0.25 -2.54 0.55
C SER A 75 -0.10 -2.05 1.98
N TYR A 76 -0.30 -2.93 2.97
CA TYR A 76 -0.30 -2.60 4.39
C TYR A 76 0.80 -3.36 5.16
N LYS A 77 1.37 -2.71 6.17
CA LYS A 77 2.22 -3.37 7.17
C LYS A 77 2.04 -2.74 8.55
N ILE A 78 2.22 -3.55 9.60
CA ILE A 78 2.43 -3.03 10.95
C ILE A 78 3.90 -2.59 11.00
N ASP A 79 4.12 -1.32 11.32
CA ASP A 79 5.46 -0.76 11.47
C ASP A 79 5.93 -0.79 12.92
N ASP A 80 5.00 -0.64 13.88
CA ASP A 80 5.31 -0.71 15.30
C ASP A 80 4.07 -1.07 16.14
N VAL A 81 4.31 -1.68 17.30
CA VAL A 81 3.30 -1.93 18.32
C VAL A 81 3.86 -1.53 19.67
N THR A 82 3.17 -0.60 20.34
CA THR A 82 3.54 -0.15 21.68
C THR A 82 2.44 -0.55 22.67
N PRO A 83 2.77 -1.13 23.83
CA PRO A 83 4.11 -1.56 24.27
C PRO A 83 4.63 -2.83 23.56
N ASN A 84 5.93 -3.11 23.74
CA ASN A 84 6.68 -4.15 23.01
C ASN A 84 6.17 -5.59 23.23
N ASP A 85 5.42 -5.85 24.30
CA ASP A 85 4.77 -7.13 24.55
C ASP A 85 3.63 -7.43 23.55
N GLY A 86 3.20 -6.42 22.77
CA GLY A 86 2.19 -6.54 21.71
C GLY A 86 2.74 -6.95 20.34
N ALA A 87 4.06 -6.91 20.12
CA ALA A 87 4.66 -7.09 18.79
C ALA A 87 4.33 -8.44 18.13
N SER A 88 4.08 -9.48 18.92
CA SER A 88 3.70 -10.82 18.44
C SER A 88 2.19 -11.10 18.49
N LEU A 89 1.39 -10.14 18.95
CA LEU A 89 -0.05 -10.33 19.15
C LEU A 89 -0.88 -9.91 17.95
N PHE A 90 -0.32 -9.13 17.04
CA PHE A 90 -1.09 -8.58 15.92
C PHE A 90 -0.37 -8.85 14.61
N SER A 91 -1.13 -9.25 13.60
CA SER A 91 -0.67 -9.28 12.21
C SER A 91 -1.64 -8.52 11.33
N ILE A 92 -1.16 -8.06 10.18
CA ILE A 92 -2.00 -7.43 9.16
C ILE A 92 -1.82 -8.14 7.83
N SER A 93 -2.92 -8.36 7.13
CA SER A 93 -2.89 -8.82 5.75
C SER A 93 -2.43 -7.67 4.84
N PRO A 94 -1.33 -7.85 4.07
CA PRO A 94 -0.78 -6.76 3.26
C PRO A 94 -1.70 -6.36 2.10
N THR A 95 -2.61 -7.23 1.65
CA THR A 95 -3.50 -6.93 0.52
C THR A 95 -4.90 -6.48 0.94
N THR A 96 -5.36 -6.87 2.13
CA THR A 96 -6.74 -6.57 2.57
C THR A 96 -6.81 -5.53 3.68
N GLY A 97 -5.70 -5.30 4.39
CA GLY A 97 -5.66 -4.44 5.58
C GLY A 97 -6.33 -5.04 6.82
N ILE A 98 -6.74 -6.32 6.77
CA ILE A 98 -7.35 -7.01 7.91
C ILE A 98 -6.29 -7.25 8.99
N VAL A 99 -6.57 -6.77 10.21
CA VAL A 99 -5.76 -6.99 11.41
C VAL A 99 -6.32 -8.16 12.21
N VAL A 100 -5.45 -9.12 12.56
CA VAL A 100 -5.81 -10.38 13.21
C VAL A 100 -5.02 -10.55 14.50
N LEU A 101 -5.69 -11.08 15.52
CA LEU A 101 -5.07 -11.48 16.79
C LEU A 101 -4.26 -12.78 16.62
N GLN A 102 -2.98 -12.76 16.99
CA GLN A 102 -2.03 -13.87 16.84
C GLN A 102 -1.70 -14.57 18.16
N GLY A 103 -2.04 -13.98 19.29
CA GLY A 103 -1.78 -14.54 20.62
C GLY A 103 -2.84 -14.12 21.62
N PRO A 104 -2.96 -14.84 22.75
CA PRO A 104 -3.97 -14.55 23.75
C PRO A 104 -3.75 -13.18 24.37
N LEU A 105 -4.82 -12.44 24.63
CA LEU A 105 -4.78 -11.24 25.47
C LEU A 105 -4.75 -11.67 26.95
N SER A 106 -4.23 -10.81 27.83
CA SER A 106 -4.19 -11.07 29.28
C SER A 106 -4.05 -9.75 30.02
N PHE A 107 -5.00 -9.43 30.89
CA PHE A 107 -4.89 -8.23 31.74
C PHE A 107 -3.93 -8.41 32.93
N THR A 108 -3.45 -9.63 33.19
CA THR A 108 -2.56 -9.92 34.32
C THR A 108 -1.09 -9.71 33.96
N ASP A 109 -0.68 -10.17 32.77
CA ASP A 109 0.73 -10.25 32.38
C ASP A 109 1.07 -9.42 31.14
N LYS A 110 0.08 -8.71 30.58
CA LYS A 110 0.23 -7.90 29.36
C LYS A 110 -0.45 -6.55 29.50
N SER A 111 -0.12 -5.65 28.58
CA SER A 111 -0.72 -4.32 28.56
C SER A 111 -2.23 -4.36 28.27
N PRO A 112 -3.05 -3.58 29.00
CA PRO A 112 -4.47 -3.42 28.70
C PRO A 112 -4.73 -2.57 27.44
N PHE A 113 -3.72 -1.87 26.93
CA PHE A 113 -3.82 -1.00 25.76
C PHE A 113 -2.65 -1.21 24.81
N TYR A 114 -2.93 -1.26 23.51
CA TYR A 114 -1.95 -1.33 22.45
C TYR A 114 -2.17 -0.22 21.43
N GLN A 115 -1.10 0.46 21.06
CA GLN A 115 -1.05 1.37 19.92
C GLN A 115 -0.35 0.65 18.77
N ILE A 116 -1.08 0.42 17.67
CA ILE A 116 -0.56 -0.24 16.47
C ILE A 116 -0.35 0.83 15.41
N ARG A 117 0.91 1.05 15.02
CA ARG A 117 1.26 1.96 13.92
C ARG A 117 1.27 1.18 12.62
N ILE A 118 0.34 1.51 11.73
CA ILE A 118 0.20 0.87 10.41
C ILE A 118 0.70 1.83 9.34
N ILE A 119 1.48 1.31 8.40
CA ILE A 119 1.89 2.03 7.19
C ILE A 119 1.16 1.46 5.99
N ALA A 120 0.65 2.35 5.14
CA ALA A 120 0.13 2.05 3.82
C ALA A 120 1.10 2.56 2.76
N SER A 121 1.34 1.77 1.73
CA SER A 121 2.26 2.11 0.62
C SER A 121 1.80 1.48 -0.68
N VAL A 122 2.10 2.09 -1.81
CA VAL A 122 1.81 1.54 -3.15
C VAL A 122 3.09 1.05 -3.81
N SER A 123 2.98 0.06 -4.70
CA SER A 123 4.12 -0.48 -5.44
C SER A 123 4.26 0.24 -6.76
N ILE A 124 5.36 0.98 -6.95
CA ILE A 124 5.72 1.53 -8.26
C ILE A 124 6.58 0.50 -9.01
N TYR A 125 6.17 0.13 -10.22
CA TYR A 125 7.09 -0.50 -11.16
C TYR A 125 7.89 0.63 -11.80
N LEU A 126 9.15 0.79 -11.39
CA LEU A 126 10.15 1.62 -12.07
C LEU A 126 10.60 0.95 -13.37
#